data_AF-A0A6V7WHX7-F1
#
_entry.id   AF-A0A6V7WHX7-F1
#
_cell.length_a   1.000
_cell.length_b   1.000
_cell.length_c   1.000
_cell.angle_alpha   90.00
_cell.angle_beta   90.00
_cell.angle_gamma   90.00
#
_symmetry.space_group_name_H-M   'P 1'
#
loop_
_entity.id
_entity.type
_entity.pdbx_description
1 polymer ?
#
loop_
_entity_poly.entity_id
_entity_poly.type
_entity_poly.pdbx_seq_one_letter_code
_entity_poly.pdbx_strand_id
1 'polypeptide(L)'
;MMSIPEFISCIIVLYIQPILCLFGILFNSGCLVVFIMVWSNKDYYRKTAMILYFGAMSLCNIVQLFLSFFVIILPAFEQAIYLIN
;
A
#
# COMPACT_ATOMS: atom_id res chain seq x y z
N MET A 1 -32.49 2.93 4.89
CA MET A 1 -32.03 3.93 3.90
C MET A 1 -30.65 4.38 4.32
N MET A 2 -29.63 4.01 3.54
CA MET A 2 -28.26 4.47 3.76
C MET A 2 -28.20 5.96 3.46
N SER A 3 -27.49 6.70 4.29
CA SER A 3 -27.38 8.14 4.11
C SER A 3 -26.43 8.44 2.94
N ILE A 4 -26.73 9.49 2.16
CA ILE A 4 -25.88 9.99 1.06
C ILE A 4 -24.37 10.01 1.40
N PRO A 5 -23.91 10.43 2.61
CA PRO A 5 -22.50 10.39 2.96
C PRO A 5 -21.90 8.98 3.03
N GLU A 6 -22.66 7.96 3.45
CA GLU A 6 -22.16 6.58 3.56
C GLU A 6 -21.95 5.95 2.17
N PHE A 7 -22.83 6.27 1.21
CA PHE A 7 -22.68 5.83 -0.18
C PHE A 7 -21.43 6.43 -0.84
N ILE A 8 -21.18 7.72 -0.62
CA ILE A 8 -19.97 8.40 -1.10
C ILE A 8 -18.72 7.79 -0.46
N SER A 9 -18.76 7.51 0.84
CA SER A 9 -17.66 6.85 1.55
C SER A 9 -17.35 5.46 0.97
N CYS A 10 -18.38 4.66 0.68
CA CYS A 10 -18.22 3.33 0.07
C CYS A 10 -17.50 3.42 -1.29
N ILE A 11 -17.90 4.36 -2.16
CA ILE A 11 -17.24 4.57 -3.47
C ILE A 11 -15.78 5.00 -3.30
N ILE A 12 -15.50 5.93 -2.38
CA ILE A 12 -14.12 6.38 -2.11
C ILE A 12 -13.27 5.18 -1.66
N VAL A 13 -13.79 4.36 -0.75
CA VAL A 13 -13.07 3.18 -0.24
C VAL A 13 -12.87 2.12 -1.33
N LEU A 14 -13.84 1.90 -2.21
CA LEU A 14 -13.76 0.89 -3.28
C LEU A 14 -12.87 1.29 -4.45
N TYR A 15 -12.71 2.58 -4.74
CA TYR A 15 -11.97 3.04 -5.92
C TYR A 15 -10.71 3.83 -5.58
N ILE A 16 -10.81 4.83 -4.70
CA ILE A 16 -9.67 5.70 -4.38
C ILE A 16 -8.63 4.96 -3.54
N GLN A 17 -9.07 4.23 -2.51
CA GLN A 17 -8.17 3.47 -1.64
C GLN A 17 -7.30 2.45 -2.39
N PRO A 18 -7.83 1.55 -3.26
CA PRO A 18 -6.98 0.61 -3.99
C PRO A 18 -6.00 1.29 -4.94
N ILE A 19 -6.39 2.42 -5.56
CA ILE A 19 -5.49 3.20 -6.42
C ILE A 19 -4.32 3.74 -5.60
N LEU A 20 -4.59 4.34 -4.43
CA LEU A 20 -3.55 4.82 -3.52
C LEU A 20 -2.64 3.68 -3.06
N CYS A 21 -3.21 2.52 -2.71
CA CYS A 21 -2.43 1.36 -2.30
C CYS A 21 -1.52 0.85 -3.44
N LEU A 22 -2.01 0.81 -4.69
CA LEU A 22 -1.21 0.46 -5.86
C LEU A 22 -0.04 1.43 -6.07
N PHE A 23 -0.29 2.74 -6.00
CA PHE A 23 0.76 3.75 -6.08
C PHE A 23 1.80 3.59 -4.97
N GLY A 24 1.37 3.34 -3.73
CA GLY A 24 2.26 3.08 -2.61
C GLY A 24 3.12 1.84 -2.82
N ILE A 25 2.57 0.74 -3.35
CA ILE A 25 3.31 -0.49 -3.65
C ILE A 25 4.35 -0.22 -4.74
N LEU A 26 3.97 0.44 -5.83
CA LEU A 26 4.88 0.78 -6.92
C LEU A 26 6.04 1.65 -6.42
N PHE A 27 5.74 2.71 -5.66
CA PHE A 27 6.78 3.59 -5.13
C PHE A 27 7.75 2.85 -4.19
N ASN A 28 7.23 2.07 -3.24
CA ASN A 28 8.09 1.29 -2.34
C ASN A 28 8.89 0.23 -3.10
N SER A 29 8.30 -0.45 -4.08
CA SER A 29 9.06 -1.41 -4.92
C SER A 29 10.22 -0.75 -5.65
N GLY A 30 10.02 0.47 -6.17
CA GLY A 30 11.08 1.28 -6.78
C GLY A 30 12.20 1.63 -5.77
N CYS A 31 11.84 2.02 -4.55
CA CYS A 31 12.82 2.26 -3.48
C CYS A 31 13.65 1.01 -3.16
N LEU A 32 13.03 -0.16 -3.18
CA LEU A 32 13.67 -1.45 -2.92
C LEU A 32 14.65 -1.83 -4.05
N VAL A 33 14.28 -1.56 -5.31
CA VAL A 33 15.17 -1.73 -6.47
C VAL A 33 16.40 -0.84 -6.34
N VAL A 34 16.22 0.45 -6.01
CA VAL A 34 17.34 1.38 -5.79
C VAL A 34 18.20 0.91 -4.61
N PHE A 35 17.59 0.44 -3.52
CA PHE A 35 18.30 -0.17 -2.39
C PHE A 35 19.19 -1.33 -2.85
N ILE A 36 18.67 -2.27 -3.65
CA ILE A 36 19.43 -3.42 -4.17
C ILE A 36 20.59 -2.96 -5.05
N MET A 37 20.35 -1.98 -5.94
CA MET A 37 21.40 -1.41 -6.80
C MET A 37 22.53 -0.75 -6.00
N VAL A 38 22.19 0.00 -4.95
CA VAL A 38 23.17 0.64 -4.07
C VAL A 38 23.88 -0.39 -3.21
N TRP A 39 23.16 -1.40 -2.69
CA TRP A 39 23.73 -2.49 -1.89
C TRP A 39 24.76 -3.30 -2.67
N SER A 40 24.53 -3.52 -3.97
CA SER A 40 25.46 -4.22 -4.85
C SER A 40 26.81 -3.48 -5.02
N ASN A 41 26.79 -2.15 -4.92
CA ASN A 41 28.00 -1.32 -4.93
C ASN A 41 28.65 -1.32 -3.54
N LYS A 42 29.51 -2.31 -3.29
CA LYS A 42 30.17 -2.60 -2.00
C LYS A 42 31.00 -1.46 -1.40
N ASP A 43 31.25 -0.36 -2.11
CA ASP A 43 32.10 0.73 -1.62
C ASP A 43 31.43 1.65 -0.58
N TYR A 44 30.13 1.51 -0.33
CA TYR A 44 29.35 2.40 0.53
C TYR A 44 29.08 1.85 1.96
N TYR A 45 30.09 1.27 2.62
CA TYR A 45 29.97 0.66 3.97
C TYR A 45 29.59 1.63 5.11
N ARG A 46 29.79 2.94 4.94
CA ARG A 46 29.59 3.92 6.04
C ARG A 46 28.13 4.37 6.22
N LYS A 47 27.25 4.15 5.22
CA LYS A 47 25.80 4.47 5.30
C LYS A 47 24.89 3.24 5.27
N THR A 48 25.47 2.05 5.34
CA THR A 48 24.77 0.75 5.24
C THR A 48 23.59 0.62 6.20
N ALA A 49 23.71 1.14 7.43
CA ALA A 49 22.62 1.10 8.40
C ALA A 49 21.36 1.88 7.95
N MET A 50 21.51 3.11 7.46
CA MET A 50 20.35 3.90 6.97
C MET A 50 19.70 3.23 5.76
N ILE A 51 20.52 2.68 4.86
CA ILE A 51 20.06 2.03 3.63
C ILE A 51 19.27 0.76 4.00
N LEU A 52 19.75 -0.04 4.97
CA LEU A 52 19.02 -1.20 5.52
C LEU A 52 17.69 -0.82 6.18
N TYR A 53 17.66 0.24 6.98
CA TYR A 53 16.41 0.75 7.55
C TYR A 53 15.41 1.16 6.46
N PHE A 54 15.90 1.78 5.38
CA PHE A 54 15.06 2.17 4.25
C PHE A 54 14.49 0.95 3.51
N GLY A 55 15.32 -0.06 3.27
CA GLY A 55 14.89 -1.33 2.66
C GLY A 55 13.85 -2.06 3.52
N ALA A 56 14.08 -2.15 4.83
CA ALA A 56 13.15 -2.78 5.77
C ALA A 56 11.82 -2.01 5.86
N MET A 57 11.86 -0.68 5.99
CA MET A 57 10.63 0.15 5.96
C MET A 57 9.87 -0.01 4.66
N SER A 58 10.57 -0.05 3.53
CA SER A 58 9.95 -0.22 2.23
C SER A 58 9.26 -1.58 2.07
N LEU A 59 9.91 -2.65 2.53
CA LEU A 59 9.29 -3.99 2.61
C LEU A 59 8.06 -4.01 3.50
N CYS A 60 8.16 -3.44 4.71
CA CYS A 60 7.03 -3.36 5.64
C CYS A 60 5.86 -2.58 5.03
N ASN A 61 6.11 -1.47 4.34
CA ASN A 61 5.08 -0.69 3.67
C ASN A 61 4.40 -1.49 2.54
N ILE A 62 5.14 -2.26 1.74
CA ILE A 62 4.55 -3.11 0.70
C ILE A 62 3.63 -4.15 1.32
N VAL A 63 4.10 -4.86 2.36
CA VAL A 63 3.30 -5.87 3.06
C VAL A 63 2.06 -5.24 3.71
N GLN A 64 2.21 -4.07 4.35
CA GLN A 64 1.10 -3.35 4.96
C GLN A 64 0.05 -2.94 3.92
N LEU A 65 0.46 -2.37 2.79
CA LEU A 65 -0.46 -1.96 1.72
C LEU A 65 -1.16 -3.15 1.08
N PHE A 66 -0.45 -4.28 0.92
CA PHE A 66 -1.03 -5.53 0.43
C PHE A 66 -2.08 -6.10 1.41
N LEU A 67 -1.78 -6.11 2.71
CA LEU A 67 -2.74 -6.55 3.72
C LEU A 67 -3.93 -5.58 3.85
N SER A 68 -3.69 -4.28 3.65
CA SER A 68 -4.72 -3.25 3.70
C SER A 68 -5.78 -3.44 2.61
N PHE A 69 -5.39 -3.96 1.44
CA PHE A 69 -6.33 -4.39 0.39
C PHE A 69 -7.38 -5.39 0.94
N PHE A 70 -6.95 -6.42 1.66
CA PHE A 70 -7.86 -7.44 2.21
C PHE A 70 -8.74 -6.89 3.33
N VAL A 71 -8.17 -6.10 4.23
CA VAL A 71 -8.88 -5.59 5.40
C VAL A 71 -9.91 -4.52 5.05
N ILE A 72 -9.67 -3.73 4.00
CA ILE A 72 -10.53 -2.58 3.65
C ILE A 72 -11.48 -2.90 2.50
N ILE A 73 -11.02 -3.59 1.45
CA ILE A 73 -11.85 -3.80 0.24
C ILE A 73 -12.88 -4.91 0.45
N LEU A 74 -12.51 -5.99 1.14
CA LEU A 74 -13.43 -7.09 1.38
C LEU A 74 -14.70 -6.66 2.14
N PRO A 75 -14.64 -5.94 3.29
CA PRO A 75 -15.86 -5.46 3.94
C PRO A 75 -16.60 -4.39 3.14
N ALA A 76 -15.90 -3.56 2.36
CA ALA A 76 -16.54 -2.57 1.50
C ALA A 76 -17.33 -3.23 0.34
N PHE A 77 -16.81 -4.34 -0.20
CA PHE A 77 -17.48 -5.12 -1.24
C PHE A 77 -18.71 -5.86 -0.71
N GLU A 78 -18.60 -6.48 0.47
CA GLU A 78 -19.75 -7.06 1.17
C GLU A 78 -20.85 -6.01 1.40
N GLN A 79 -20.49 -4.84 1.95
CA GLN A 79 -21.45 -3.73 2.13
C GLN A 79 -22.09 -3.28 0.82
N ALA A 80 -21.34 -3.25 -0.28
CA ALA A 80 -21.88 -2.90 -1.60
C ALA A 80 -22.87 -3.94 -2.13
N ILE A 81 -22.62 -5.24 -1.93
CA ILE A 81 -23.55 -6.31 -2.35
C ILE A 81 -24.85 -6.23 -1.55
N TYR A 82 -24.77 -6.07 -0.22
CA TYR A 82 -25.95 -5.89 0.64
C TYR A 82 -26.77 -4.64 0.32
N LEU A 83 -26.19 -3.67 -0.39
CA LEU A 83 -26.86 -2.44 -0.82
C LEU A 83 -27.61 -2.59 -2.16
N ILE A 84 -27.13 -3.49 -3.02
CA ILE A 84 -27.66 -3.69 -4.37
C ILE A 84 -28.81 -4.72 -4.37
N ASN A 85 -28.81 -5.64 -3.41
CA ASN A 85 -29.78 -6.73 -3.25
C ASN A 85 -30.87 -6.36 -2.24
#